data_AF-A0A1J4WAH7-F1
#
_entry.id   AF-A0A1J4WAH7-F1
#
_cell.length_a   1.000
_cell.length_b   1.000
_cell.length_c   1.000
_cell.angle_alpha   90.00
_cell.angle_beta   90.00
_cell.angle_gamma   90.00
#
_symmetry.space_group_name_H-M   'P 1'
#
loop_
_entity.id
_entity.type
_entity.pdbx_description
1 polymer ?
#
loop_
_entity_poly.entity_id
_entity_poly.type
_entity_poly.pdbx_seq_one_letter_code
_entity_poly.pdbx_strand_id
1 'polypeptide(L)'
;MEKAEKLKIKHGLEEKIKIEIKSEKSERVVERGEIFEALVPPLVDLIQQIKKHLDYYQTHAVHEHLPPNGREVEKILLCGGGANLKGLPELLTLELKIPVELGNPWINILPESLRERKELPFEESLSYTTALGLALRGIKQC
;
A
#
# COMPACT_ATOMS: atom_id res chain seq x y z
N MET A 1 6.74 7.37 -19.42
CA MET A 1 6.10 7.24 -18.09
C MET A 1 4.84 6.39 -18.16
N GLU A 2 3.87 6.68 -19.03
CA GLU A 2 2.60 5.95 -19.13
C GLU A 2 2.75 4.42 -19.33
N LYS A 3 3.72 3.99 -20.14
CA LYS A 3 4.03 2.56 -20.34
C LYS A 3 4.48 1.85 -19.04
N ALA A 4 5.17 2.55 -18.14
CA ALA A 4 5.65 1.98 -16.88
C ALA A 4 4.50 1.83 -15.86
N GLU A 5 3.61 2.82 -15.76
CA GLU A 5 2.39 2.72 -14.94
C GLU A 5 1.51 1.54 -15.34
N LYS A 6 1.29 1.36 -16.65
CA LYS A 6 0.54 0.21 -17.19
C LYS A 6 1.20 -1.14 -16.86
N LEU A 7 2.54 -1.21 -16.87
CA LEU A 7 3.27 -2.42 -16.51
C LEU A 7 3.16 -2.76 -15.02
N LYS A 8 3.18 -1.76 -14.13
CA LYS A 8 3.00 -1.94 -12.67
C LYS A 8 1.64 -2.57 -12.34
N ILE A 9 0.59 -2.06 -12.98
CA ILE A 9 -0.79 -2.53 -12.78
C ILE A 9 -0.98 -3.92 -13.41
N LYS A 10 -0.42 -4.15 -14.60
CA LYS A 10 -0.65 -5.38 -15.37
C LYS A 10 0.14 -6.59 -14.87
N HIS A 11 1.43 -6.43 -14.58
CA HIS A 11 2.34 -7.55 -14.22
C HIS A 11 2.65 -7.56 -12.72
N GLY A 12 2.95 -6.38 -12.16
CA GLY A 12 3.26 -6.17 -10.73
C GLY A 12 4.18 -7.23 -10.12
N LEU A 13 4.00 -7.53 -8.83
CA LEU A 13 4.78 -8.52 -8.08
C LEU A 13 4.15 -9.92 -8.14
N GLU A 14 2.90 -10.04 -8.58
CA GLU A 14 2.10 -11.27 -8.51
C GLU A 14 2.53 -12.38 -9.48
N GLU A 15 3.19 -12.06 -10.60
CA GLU A 15 3.68 -13.09 -11.54
C GLU A 15 4.58 -14.15 -10.87
N LYS A 16 5.06 -13.88 -9.64
CA LYS A 16 5.96 -14.76 -8.89
C LYS A 16 5.53 -15.07 -7.46
N ILE A 17 4.42 -14.52 -7.00
CA ILE A 17 3.76 -14.94 -5.75
C ILE A 17 2.73 -16.05 -6.09
N LYS A 18 3.05 -16.94 -7.03
CA LYS A 18 2.35 -18.22 -7.14
C LYS A 18 2.94 -19.17 -6.09
N ILE A 19 2.42 -19.10 -4.88
CA ILE A 19 2.72 -20.07 -3.84
C ILE A 19 1.82 -21.30 -4.11
N GLU A 20 2.31 -22.27 -4.89
CA GLU A 20 1.66 -23.59 -4.93
C GLU A 20 1.97 -24.33 -3.63
N ILE A 21 1.00 -24.38 -2.72
CA ILE A 21 1.07 -25.29 -1.56
C ILE A 21 0.67 -26.68 -2.07
N LYS A 22 1.65 -27.48 -2.50
CA LYS A 22 1.49 -28.94 -2.65
C LYS A 22 2.11 -29.62 -1.43
N SER A 23 1.37 -30.56 -0.89
CA SER A 23 1.68 -31.29 0.34
C SER A 23 3.14 -31.80 0.38
N GLU A 24 3.78 -31.51 1.51
CA GLU A 24 4.89 -32.25 2.13
C GLU A 24 6.35 -32.08 1.66
N LYS A 25 6.71 -31.29 0.63
CA LYS A 25 8.10 -30.86 0.44
C LYS A 25 8.21 -29.43 -0.09
N SER A 26 8.63 -28.51 0.77
CA SER A 26 8.76 -27.08 0.50
C SER A 26 9.96 -26.76 -0.41
N GLU A 27 9.84 -27.01 -1.72
CA GLU A 27 10.76 -26.43 -2.71
C GLU A 27 10.15 -25.17 -3.31
N ARG A 28 10.71 -24.01 -2.93
CA ARG A 28 10.34 -22.69 -3.45
C ARG A 28 11.01 -22.49 -4.81
N VAL A 29 10.34 -22.85 -5.90
CA VAL A 29 10.79 -22.44 -7.24
C VAL A 29 10.18 -21.08 -7.56
N VAL A 30 10.90 -20.02 -7.20
CA VAL A 30 10.55 -18.65 -7.61
C VAL A 30 11.17 -18.42 -8.98
N GLU A 31 10.37 -18.48 -10.05
CA GLU A 31 10.85 -18.15 -11.39
C GLU A 31 11.11 -16.64 -11.46
N ARG A 32 12.37 -16.21 -11.36
CA ARG A 32 12.71 -14.79 -11.23
C ARG A 32 12.88 -14.08 -12.60
N GLY A 33 11.80 -13.81 -13.32
CA GLY A 33 11.75 -12.77 -14.39
C GLY A 33 12.44 -11.41 -14.07
N GLU A 34 13.06 -10.81 -15.08
CA GLU A 34 14.01 -9.70 -14.96
C GLU A 34 13.46 -8.44 -14.26
N ILE A 35 12.16 -8.15 -14.42
CA ILE A 35 11.50 -6.97 -13.83
C ILE A 35 11.55 -6.98 -12.31
N PHE A 36 11.35 -8.15 -11.68
CA PHE A 36 11.39 -8.25 -10.22
C PHE A 36 12.79 -8.03 -9.67
N GLU A 37 13.82 -8.59 -10.33
CA GLU A 37 15.20 -8.42 -9.87
C GLU A 37 15.61 -6.95 -9.88
N ALA A 38 15.14 -6.18 -10.86
CA ALA A 38 15.30 -4.73 -10.88
C ALA A 38 14.52 -4.00 -9.78
N LEU A 39 13.40 -4.56 -9.31
CA LEU A 39 12.55 -3.99 -8.25
C LEU A 39 13.00 -4.39 -6.83
N VAL A 40 13.77 -5.47 -6.66
CA VAL A 40 14.20 -5.94 -5.34
C VAL A 40 14.96 -4.85 -4.57
N PRO A 41 16.01 -4.20 -5.11
CA PRO A 41 16.73 -3.16 -4.37
C PRO A 41 15.85 -2.01 -3.86
N PRO A 42 15.00 -1.35 -4.69
CA PRO A 42 14.14 -0.29 -4.18
C PRO A 42 13.03 -0.78 -3.23
N LEU A 43 12.54 -2.02 -3.38
CA LEU A 43 11.56 -2.58 -2.45
C LEU A 43 12.16 -2.83 -1.07
N VAL A 44 13.39 -3.35 -1.00
CA VAL A 44 14.10 -3.58 0.26
C VAL A 44 14.37 -2.26 0.98
N ASP A 45 14.82 -1.23 0.25
CA ASP A 45 15.01 0.11 0.81
C ASP A 45 13.68 0.67 1.34
N LEU A 46 12.60 0.58 0.55
CA LEU A 46 11.27 1.04 0.99
C LEU A 46 10.82 0.36 2.30
N ILE A 47 10.97 -0.96 2.40
CA ILE A 47 10.62 -1.70 3.62
C ILE A 47 11.45 -1.23 4.81
N GLN A 48 12.75 -1.01 4.62
CA GLN A 48 13.63 -0.49 5.68
C GLN A 48 13.24 0.92 6.11
N GLN A 49 12.90 1.81 5.17
CA GLN A 49 12.40 3.14 5.50
C GLN A 49 11.09 3.06 6.28
N ILE A 50 10.13 2.22 5.87
CA ILE A 50 8.87 2.06 6.60
C ILE A 50 9.14 1.58 8.04
N LYS A 51 9.97 0.54 8.22
CA LYS A 51 10.34 0.03 9.56
C LYS A 51 10.96 1.11 10.43
N LYS A 52 11.87 1.91 9.88
CA LYS A 52 12.50 3.04 10.57
C LYS A 52 11.49 4.09 11.02
N HIS A 53 10.51 4.44 10.19
CA HIS A 53 9.49 5.42 10.54
C HIS A 53 8.49 4.86 11.57
N LEU A 54 8.16 3.57 11.52
CA LEU A 54 7.35 2.90 12.53
C LEU A 54 8.03 2.91 13.90
N ASP A 55 9.32 2.55 13.95
CA ASP A 55 10.13 2.58 15.17
C ASP A 55 10.26 4.00 15.74
N TYR A 56 10.51 4.99 14.89
CA TYR A 56 10.52 6.40 15.29
C TYR A 56 9.19 6.82 15.92
N TYR A 57 8.07 6.50 15.27
CA TYR A 57 6.74 6.82 15.79
C TYR A 57 6.48 6.15 17.14
N GLN A 58 6.79 4.85 17.29
CA GLN A 58 6.60 4.13 18.55
C GLN A 58 7.45 4.69 19.70
N THR A 59 8.71 5.04 19.43
CA THR A 59 9.64 5.56 20.45
C THR A 59 9.33 7.01 20.84
N HIS A 60 8.74 7.80 19.95
CA HIS A 60 8.47 9.24 20.19
C HIS A 60 7.00 9.53 20.55
N ALA A 61 6.07 8.60 20.31
CA ALA A 61 4.66 8.71 20.69
C ALA A 61 4.45 8.94 22.20
N VAL A 62 5.38 8.49 23.04
CA VAL A 62 5.32 8.64 24.51
C VAL A 62 5.45 10.11 24.95
N HIS A 63 6.04 10.99 24.13
CA HIS A 63 6.23 12.40 24.46
C HIS A 63 5.05 13.33 24.10
N GLU A 64 4.06 12.88 23.32
CA GLU A 64 3.00 13.72 22.74
C GLU A 64 1.59 13.52 23.35
N HIS A 65 1.46 13.26 24.66
CA HIS A 65 0.16 13.09 25.34
C HIS A 65 -0.67 11.88 24.87
N LEU A 66 -0.06 10.91 24.17
CA LEU A 66 -0.71 9.65 23.87
C LEU A 66 -0.82 8.81 25.17
N PRO A 67 -1.90 8.01 25.33
CA PRO A 67 -2.10 7.22 26.54
C PRO A 67 -0.89 6.31 26.82
N PRO A 68 -0.59 6.02 28.11
CA PRO A 68 0.63 5.31 28.55
C PRO A 68 0.82 3.91 27.94
N ASN A 69 -0.21 3.37 27.29
CA ASN A 69 -0.16 2.16 26.48
C ASN A 69 -0.10 2.57 25.00
N GLY A 70 1.01 3.19 24.58
CA GLY A 70 1.22 3.66 23.21
C GLY A 70 0.72 2.63 22.21
N ARG A 71 -0.37 2.94 21.51
CA ARG A 71 -1.01 1.97 20.63
C ARG A 71 -0.07 1.68 19.47
N GLU A 72 0.27 0.40 19.31
CA GLU A 72 0.99 -0.07 18.13
C GLU A 72 0.18 0.24 16.86
N VAL A 73 0.88 0.36 15.73
CA VAL A 73 0.21 0.58 14.44
C VAL A 73 -0.54 -0.69 14.05
N GLU A 74 -1.87 -0.63 14.13
CA GLU A 74 -2.75 -1.77 13.85
C GLU A 74 -2.93 -2.04 12.34
N LYS A 75 -2.73 -1.01 11.50
CA LYS A 75 -3.00 -1.07 10.06
C LYS A 75 -2.25 0.00 9.27
N ILE A 76 -1.87 -0.33 8.04
CA ILE A 76 -1.26 0.60 7.08
C ILE A 76 -2.20 0.74 5.88
N LEU A 77 -2.48 1.99 5.49
CA LEU A 77 -3.27 2.31 4.29
C LEU A 77 -2.33 2.92 3.24
N LEU A 78 -2.27 2.32 2.06
CA LEU A 78 -1.50 2.84 0.93
C LEU A 78 -2.34 3.82 0.11
N CYS A 79 -1.71 4.91 -0.33
CA CYS A 79 -2.32 5.90 -1.22
C CYS A 79 -1.30 6.42 -2.24
N GLY A 80 -1.78 7.20 -3.22
CA GLY A 80 -0.97 7.69 -4.34
C GLY A 80 -0.76 6.66 -5.46
N GLY A 81 -0.28 7.10 -6.62
CA GLY A 81 -0.13 6.23 -7.79
C GLY A 81 0.85 5.08 -7.61
N GLY A 82 1.85 5.24 -6.72
CA GLY A 82 2.78 4.16 -6.38
C GLY A 82 2.12 2.96 -5.69
N ALA A 83 0.98 3.16 -5.03
CA ALA A 83 0.22 2.09 -4.38
C ALA A 83 -0.38 1.09 -5.38
N ASN A 84 -0.53 1.47 -6.65
CA ASN A 84 -1.05 0.61 -7.72
C ASN A 84 -0.08 -0.50 -8.16
N LEU A 85 1.10 -0.63 -7.55
CA LEU A 85 1.97 -1.77 -7.80
C LEU A 85 1.31 -3.04 -7.27
N LYS A 86 0.84 -3.89 -8.19
CA LYS A 86 0.16 -5.14 -7.85
C LYS A 86 1.03 -6.02 -6.95
N GLY A 87 0.47 -6.62 -5.90
CA GLY A 87 1.23 -7.45 -4.95
C GLY A 87 2.01 -6.67 -3.88
N LEU A 88 2.02 -5.32 -3.91
CA LEU A 88 2.71 -4.51 -2.92
C LEU A 88 2.07 -4.57 -1.52
N PRO A 89 0.73 -4.46 -1.35
CA PRO A 89 0.11 -4.63 -0.03
C PRO A 89 0.43 -5.98 0.61
N GLU A 90 0.43 -7.06 -0.18
CA GLU A 90 0.71 -8.42 0.28
C GLU A 90 2.17 -8.57 0.70
N LEU A 91 3.11 -8.04 -0.09
CA LEU A 91 4.54 -8.02 0.25
C LEU A 91 4.78 -7.25 1.55
N LEU A 92 4.22 -6.05 1.67
CA LEU A 92 4.38 -5.22 2.87
C LEU A 92 3.75 -5.87 4.09
N THR A 93 2.57 -6.49 3.95
CA THR A 93 1.92 -7.25 5.03
C THR A 93 2.82 -8.39 5.51
N LEU A 94 3.44 -9.13 4.58
CA LEU A 94 4.33 -10.23 4.90
C LEU A 94 5.59 -9.77 5.64
N GLU A 95 6.19 -8.66 5.21
CA GLU A 95 7.48 -8.15 5.70
C GLU A 95 7.39 -7.30 6.96
N LEU A 96 6.24 -6.61 7.16
CA LEU A 96 5.99 -5.74 8.31
C LEU A 96 5.18 -6.42 9.41
N LYS A 97 4.48 -7.52 9.10
CA LYS A 97 3.55 -8.21 10.02
C LYS A 97 2.40 -7.32 10.51
N ILE A 98 2.10 -6.26 9.77
CA ILE A 98 0.98 -5.34 10.01
C ILE A 98 0.05 -5.43 8.80
N PRO A 99 -1.27 -5.52 8.97
CA PRO A 99 -2.21 -5.49 7.84
C PRO A 99 -2.01 -4.24 6.96
N VAL A 100 -1.78 -4.45 5.67
CA VAL A 100 -1.64 -3.38 4.66
C VAL A 100 -2.72 -3.51 3.60
N GLU A 101 -3.43 -2.41 3.31
CA GLU A 101 -4.42 -2.36 2.23
C GLU A 101 -4.36 -1.06 1.43
N LEU A 102 -4.98 -1.03 0.26
CA LEU A 102 -5.23 0.21 -0.47
C LEU A 102 -6.28 1.05 0.27
N GLY A 103 -5.94 2.30 0.58
CA GLY A 103 -6.89 3.24 1.15
C GLY A 103 -7.96 3.61 0.13
N ASN A 104 -9.21 3.77 0.58
CA ASN A 104 -10.30 4.22 -0.30
C ASN A 104 -10.36 5.76 -0.33
N PRO A 105 -10.00 6.42 -1.45
CA PRO A 105 -10.02 7.89 -1.53
C PRO A 105 -11.43 8.49 -1.43
N TRP A 106 -12.45 7.69 -1.73
CA TRP A 106 -13.85 8.10 -1.80
C TRP A 106 -14.63 7.90 -0.51
N ILE A 107 -14.02 7.31 0.52
CA ILE A 107 -14.72 6.84 1.74
C ILE A 107 -15.55 7.93 2.45
N ASN A 108 -15.16 9.20 2.30
CA ASN A 108 -15.85 10.35 2.90
C ASN A 108 -16.63 11.21 1.88
N ILE A 109 -16.72 10.75 0.62
CA ILE A 109 -17.29 11.51 -0.51
C ILE A 109 -18.46 10.76 -1.14
N LEU A 110 -18.33 9.45 -1.33
CA LEU A 110 -19.36 8.60 -1.94
C LEU A 110 -20.09 7.77 -0.87
N PRO A 111 -21.32 7.31 -1.17
CA PRO A 111 -21.97 6.27 -0.36
C PRO A 111 -21.07 5.04 -0.21
N GLU A 112 -21.17 4.34 0.92
CA GLU A 112 -20.28 3.22 1.28
C GLU A 112 -20.25 2.08 0.25
N SER A 113 -21.34 1.90 -0.50
CA SER A 113 -21.45 0.90 -1.58
C SER A 113 -20.64 1.26 -2.83
N LEU A 114 -20.12 2.48 -2.95
CA LEU A 114 -19.38 2.97 -4.10
C LEU A 114 -17.93 3.30 -3.73
N ARG A 115 -17.01 2.69 -4.48
CA ARG A 115 -15.56 2.91 -4.34
C ARG A 115 -14.94 3.62 -5.52
N GLU A 116 -15.72 3.94 -6.56
CA GLU A 116 -15.22 4.61 -7.75
C GLU A 116 -16.33 5.36 -8.48
N ARG A 117 -15.91 6.18 -9.45
CA ARG A 117 -16.79 6.84 -10.42
C ARG A 117 -16.43 6.36 -11.81
N LYS A 118 -17.39 6.39 -12.74
CA LYS A 118 -17.16 6.01 -14.14
C LYS A 118 -16.03 6.84 -14.77
N GLU A 119 -15.92 8.10 -14.37
CA GLU A 119 -14.93 9.06 -14.86
C GLU A 119 -13.56 8.90 -14.20
N LEU A 120 -13.48 8.26 -13.02
CA LEU A 120 -12.24 8.10 -12.27
C LEU A 120 -12.24 6.73 -11.56
N PRO A 121 -11.67 5.70 -12.21
CA PRO A 121 -11.53 4.36 -11.64
C PRO A 121 -10.77 4.35 -10.31
N PHE A 122 -10.94 3.29 -9.52
CA PHE A 122 -10.33 3.18 -8.19
C PHE A 122 -8.81 3.41 -8.21
N GLU A 123 -8.08 2.73 -9.09
CA GLU A 123 -6.62 2.80 -9.18
C GLU A 123 -6.13 4.22 -9.52
N GLU A 124 -6.83 4.89 -10.43
CA GLU A 124 -6.50 6.25 -10.81
C GLU A 124 -6.81 7.23 -9.65
N SER A 125 -7.91 6.99 -8.95
CA SER A 125 -8.34 7.83 -7.82
C SER A 125 -7.35 7.85 -6.66
N LEU A 126 -6.54 6.81 -6.47
CA LEU A 126 -5.49 6.77 -5.43
C LEU A 126 -4.49 7.92 -5.59
N SER A 127 -4.16 8.31 -6.82
CA SER A 127 -3.28 9.46 -7.12
C SER A 127 -3.90 10.81 -6.73
N TYR A 128 -5.23 10.86 -6.59
CA TYR A 128 -5.98 12.06 -6.24
C TYR A 128 -6.37 12.14 -4.76
N THR A 129 -5.93 11.19 -3.92
CA THR A 129 -6.26 11.15 -2.48
C THR A 129 -6.07 12.50 -1.78
N THR A 130 -4.96 13.18 -2.04
CA THR A 130 -4.69 14.51 -1.47
C THR A 130 -5.66 15.59 -1.98
N ALA A 131 -5.92 15.64 -3.29
CA ALA A 131 -6.82 16.62 -3.89
C ALA A 131 -8.26 16.44 -3.40
N LEU A 132 -8.72 15.19 -3.31
CA LEU A 132 -10.03 14.83 -2.75
C LEU A 132 -10.15 15.25 -1.28
N GLY A 133 -9.11 15.01 -0.48
CA GLY A 133 -9.05 15.45 0.93
C GLY A 133 -9.10 16.98 1.09
N LEU A 134 -8.41 17.72 0.20
CA LEU A 134 -8.46 19.19 0.19
C LEU A 134 -9.85 19.70 -0.19
N ALA A 135 -10.50 19.10 -1.18
CA ALA A 135 -11.86 19.46 -1.59
C ALA A 135 -12.87 19.26 -0.45
N LEU A 136 -12.75 18.17 0.31
CA LEU A 136 -13.59 17.91 1.49
C LEU A 136 -13.50 19.03 2.55
N ARG A 137 -12.32 19.62 2.73
CA ARG A 137 -12.17 20.76 3.65
C ARG A 137 -12.96 21.98 3.17
N GLY A 138 -12.96 22.26 1.87
CA GLY A 138 -13.71 23.38 1.29
C GLY A 138 -15.22 23.26 1.49
N ILE A 139 -15.76 22.04 1.39
CA ILE A 139 -17.20 21.78 1.58
C ILE A 139 -17.61 21.96 3.04
N LYS A 140 -16.75 21.64 4.01
CA LYS A 140 -17.04 21.76 5.45
C LYS A 140 -17.05 23.21 5.98
N GLN A 141 -16.60 24.18 5.19
CA GLN A 141 -16.51 25.59 5.58
C GLN A 141 -17.64 26.46 4.98
N CYS A 142 -18.59 25.84 4.28
CA CYS A 142 -19.83 26.46 3.81
C CYS A 142 -20.99 26.08 4.74
#